data_AF-A0A8I1U5A8-F1
#
_entry.id   AF-A0A8I1U5A8-F1
#
_cell.length_a   1.000
_cell.length_b   1.000
_cell.length_c   1.000
_cell.angle_alpha   90.00
_cell.angle_beta   90.00
_cell.angle_gamma   90.00
#
_symmetry.space_group_name_H-M   'P 1'
#
loop_
_entity.id
_entity.type
_entity.pdbx_description
1 polymer ?
#
loop_
_entity_poly.entity_id
_entity_poly.type
_entity_poly.pdbx_seq_one_letter_code
_entity_poly.pdbx_strand_id
1 'polypeptide(L)'
;MSNIIATGFNVGSDNGEFASLEADMRALSEMGVDTVEIGITSLDLVAGGRIIKERHEALLALTRQFDFRYTVHGLVSSNFMDPVTQRYQLDAAKALVEVSNSIGAGILVQHSGSLRAEAIADWAGADMREREALTELADFARPHGVRIALENIFTTELGQYRQTPTEVAETVKAVNHPNVVALIDFSHAYIESTFKGLDFRAEIRAMAPVAGHLHLHDSFGRPQGFYKAFHPQENTAMGIGDLHMPLGWGDIAWDEIFAELSFLPDTVAMMEIGRRYRREQPESLTRAKALAGLDAAPEAVAAE
;
A
#
# COMPACT_ATOMS: atom_id res chain seq x y z
N MET A 1 23.00 -6.86 -2.22
CA MET A 1 22.38 -5.76 -3.00
C MET A 1 20.92 -5.76 -2.64
N SER A 2 20.34 -4.58 -2.40
CA SER A 2 18.92 -4.46 -2.04
C SER A 2 18.05 -4.94 -3.22
N ASN A 3 16.97 -5.66 -2.91
CA ASN A 3 15.96 -6.06 -3.90
C ASN A 3 14.92 -4.95 -4.17
N ILE A 4 15.03 -3.83 -3.44
CA ILE A 4 14.19 -2.65 -3.61
C ILE A 4 14.80 -1.81 -4.74
N ILE A 5 13.98 -1.49 -5.74
CA ILE A 5 14.43 -0.84 -6.99
C ILE A 5 13.94 0.60 -7.14
N ALA A 6 13.06 1.07 -6.25
CA ALA A 6 12.60 2.46 -6.22
C ALA A 6 11.93 2.80 -4.90
N THR A 7 11.92 4.10 -4.60
CA THR A 7 11.15 4.70 -3.53
C THR A 7 10.31 5.86 -4.06
N GLY A 8 9.15 6.09 -3.47
CA GLY A 8 8.26 7.17 -3.91
C GLY A 8 7.18 7.50 -2.90
N PHE A 9 6.16 8.25 -3.32
CA PHE A 9 5.03 8.62 -2.46
C PHE A 9 3.70 8.18 -3.06
N ASN A 10 2.73 7.94 -2.19
CA ASN A 10 1.34 7.83 -2.59
C ASN A 10 0.75 9.22 -2.89
N VAL A 11 -0.17 9.28 -3.86
CA VAL A 11 -0.95 10.47 -4.20
C VAL A 11 -2.39 10.09 -4.50
N GLY A 12 -3.28 11.05 -4.34
CA GLY A 12 -4.69 10.90 -4.67
C GLY A 12 -5.33 12.24 -5.01
N SER A 13 -6.59 12.21 -5.40
CA SER A 13 -7.42 13.40 -5.51
C SER A 13 -8.10 13.68 -4.17
N ASP A 14 -8.19 14.95 -3.81
CA ASP A 14 -8.89 15.40 -2.61
C ASP A 14 -10.42 15.46 -2.79
N ASN A 15 -10.90 15.47 -4.04
CA ASN A 15 -12.27 15.86 -4.35
C ASN A 15 -12.88 15.18 -5.58
N GLY A 16 -12.28 14.10 -6.10
CA GLY A 16 -12.76 13.44 -7.31
C GLY A 16 -12.17 13.99 -8.61
N GLU A 17 -11.43 15.10 -8.54
CA GLU A 17 -10.96 15.82 -9.72
C GLU A 17 -9.43 15.79 -9.89
N PHE A 18 -8.98 15.85 -11.15
CA PHE A 18 -7.57 15.69 -11.52
C PHE A 18 -6.67 16.83 -11.06
N ALA A 19 -7.21 18.03 -10.82
CA ALA A 19 -6.39 19.21 -10.51
C ALA A 19 -5.61 19.07 -9.20
N SER A 20 -6.20 18.46 -8.16
CA SER A 20 -5.51 18.22 -6.88
C SER A 20 -4.43 17.14 -7.01
N LEU A 21 -4.70 16.09 -7.80
CA LEU A 21 -3.73 15.06 -8.11
C LEU A 21 -2.55 15.63 -8.93
N GLU A 22 -2.83 16.42 -9.97
CA GLU A 22 -1.80 17.05 -10.80
C GLU A 22 -0.88 17.95 -9.98
N ALA A 23 -1.44 18.76 -9.10
CA ALA A 23 -0.65 19.64 -8.23
C ALA A 23 0.34 18.85 -7.36
N ASP A 24 -0.11 17.72 -6.79
CA ASP A 24 0.76 16.85 -6.00
C ASP A 24 1.82 16.16 -6.85
N MET A 25 1.44 15.65 -8.03
CA MET A 25 2.40 15.05 -8.97
C MET A 25 3.47 16.05 -9.43
N ARG A 26 3.11 17.32 -9.66
CA ARG A 26 4.09 18.38 -9.96
C ARG A 26 5.05 18.61 -8.80
N ALA A 27 4.54 18.72 -7.58
CA ALA A 27 5.37 18.90 -6.40
C ALA A 27 6.36 17.73 -6.18
N LEU A 28 5.92 16.49 -6.41
CA LEU A 28 6.78 15.30 -6.33
C LEU A 28 7.82 15.27 -7.45
N SER A 29 7.46 15.70 -8.66
CA SER A 29 8.39 15.81 -9.80
C SER A 29 9.50 16.82 -9.51
N GLU A 30 9.13 18.00 -9.00
CA GLU A 30 10.07 19.05 -8.59
C GLU A 30 10.99 18.60 -7.44
N MET A 31 10.51 17.69 -6.58
CA MET A 31 11.30 17.07 -5.50
C MET A 31 12.29 16.00 -6.02
N GLY A 32 12.17 15.56 -7.28
CA GLY A 32 13.01 14.50 -7.84
C GLY A 32 12.61 13.10 -7.40
N VAL A 33 11.30 12.87 -7.23
CA VAL A 33 10.74 11.54 -6.97
C VAL A 33 10.70 10.74 -8.27
N ASP A 34 11.12 9.48 -8.22
CA ASP A 34 11.20 8.61 -9.40
C ASP A 34 9.95 7.74 -9.59
N THR A 35 9.16 7.54 -8.53
CA THR A 35 8.01 6.64 -8.52
C THR A 35 6.83 7.25 -7.78
N VAL A 36 5.62 7.08 -8.32
CA VAL A 36 4.38 7.59 -7.73
C VAL A 36 3.36 6.47 -7.68
N GLU A 37 2.71 6.32 -6.52
CA GLU A 37 1.59 5.40 -6.37
C GLU A 37 0.31 6.21 -6.44
N ILE A 38 -0.51 5.93 -7.45
CA ILE A 38 -1.74 6.70 -7.66
C ILE A 38 -2.89 5.94 -7.00
N GLY A 39 -3.51 6.56 -6.00
CA GLY A 39 -4.81 6.17 -5.46
C GLY A 39 -5.93 6.46 -6.45
N ILE A 40 -6.00 5.68 -7.53
CA ILE A 40 -6.93 5.91 -8.65
C ILE A 40 -8.40 5.85 -8.21
N THR A 41 -8.69 5.25 -7.07
CA THR A 41 -10.05 5.14 -6.53
C THR A 41 -10.61 6.48 -6.04
N SER A 42 -9.79 7.52 -5.95
CA SER A 42 -10.25 8.88 -5.65
C SER A 42 -10.76 9.65 -6.88
N LEU A 43 -10.83 9.06 -8.08
CA LEU A 43 -11.10 9.77 -9.36
C LEU A 43 -12.34 9.27 -10.12
N ASP A 44 -13.19 8.44 -9.51
CA ASP A 44 -14.36 7.83 -10.16
C ASP A 44 -14.05 7.19 -11.53
N LEU A 45 -12.89 6.54 -11.65
CA LEU A 45 -12.45 5.93 -12.92
C LEU A 45 -13.28 4.69 -13.31
N VAL A 46 -13.94 4.07 -12.34
CA VAL A 46 -14.71 2.83 -12.52
C VAL A 46 -16.11 3.02 -11.93
N ALA A 47 -17.15 2.75 -12.72
CA ALA A 47 -18.55 2.76 -12.30
C ALA A 47 -19.18 1.38 -12.48
N GLY A 48 -19.47 0.70 -11.37
CA GLY A 48 -20.08 -0.64 -11.38
C GLY A 48 -19.25 -1.67 -12.16
N GLY A 49 -17.93 -1.68 -11.93
CA GLY A 49 -17.00 -2.60 -12.60
C GLY A 49 -16.63 -2.24 -14.05
N ARG A 50 -17.04 -1.06 -14.54
CA ARG A 50 -16.74 -0.60 -15.91
C ARG A 50 -15.94 0.68 -15.91
N ILE A 51 -14.92 0.76 -16.74
CA ILE A 51 -14.08 1.97 -16.90
C ILE A 51 -14.91 3.11 -17.50
N ILE A 52 -14.85 4.28 -16.89
CA ILE A 52 -15.41 5.52 -17.44
C ILE A 52 -14.38 6.11 -18.40
N LYS A 53 -14.68 6.04 -19.70
CA LYS A 53 -13.76 6.38 -20.78
C LYS A 53 -13.17 7.78 -20.63
N GLU A 54 -13.99 8.79 -20.37
CA GLU A 54 -13.56 10.19 -20.31
C GLU A 54 -12.60 10.44 -19.14
N ARG A 55 -12.88 9.82 -17.97
CA ARG A 55 -11.99 9.89 -16.80
C ARG A 55 -10.68 9.15 -17.08
N HIS A 56 -10.75 8.00 -17.75
CA HIS A 56 -9.57 7.21 -18.11
C HIS A 56 -8.65 7.93 -19.10
N GLU A 57 -9.22 8.57 -20.12
CA GLU A 57 -8.46 9.40 -21.07
C GLU A 57 -7.77 10.59 -20.36
N ALA A 58 -8.44 11.21 -19.38
CA ALA A 58 -7.85 12.28 -18.58
C ALA A 58 -6.67 11.78 -17.72
N LEU A 59 -6.78 10.58 -17.12
CA LEU A 59 -5.67 9.96 -16.39
C LEU A 59 -4.46 9.69 -17.31
N LEU A 60 -4.69 9.16 -18.51
CA LEU A 60 -3.63 8.93 -19.50
C LEU A 60 -2.96 10.24 -19.93
N ALA A 61 -3.74 11.30 -20.15
CA ALA A 61 -3.21 12.61 -20.49
C ALA A 61 -2.38 13.21 -19.34
N LEU A 62 -2.81 13.03 -18.10
CA LEU A 62 -2.08 13.51 -16.92
C LEU A 62 -0.76 12.75 -16.73
N THR A 63 -0.82 11.43 -16.67
CA THR A 63 0.36 10.58 -16.38
C THR A 63 1.46 10.71 -17.43
N ARG A 64 1.13 11.01 -18.69
CA ARG A 64 2.11 11.27 -19.77
C ARG A 64 2.91 12.57 -19.63
N GLN A 65 2.50 13.47 -18.73
CA GLN A 65 3.22 14.73 -18.49
C GLN A 65 4.43 14.55 -17.58
N PHE A 66 4.60 13.38 -16.96
CA PHE A 66 5.65 13.10 -15.98
C PHE A 66 6.41 11.83 -16.35
N ASP A 67 7.67 11.77 -15.94
CA ASP A 67 8.57 10.63 -16.17
C ASP A 67 8.62 9.67 -14.96
N PHE A 68 7.51 9.55 -14.23
CA PHE A 68 7.44 8.65 -13.09
C PHE A 68 7.29 7.20 -13.53
N ARG A 69 7.87 6.29 -12.75
CA ARG A 69 7.33 4.94 -12.64
C ARG A 69 6.00 5.01 -11.88
N TYR A 70 5.00 4.29 -12.34
CA TYR A 70 3.71 4.23 -11.68
C TYR A 70 3.48 2.90 -10.96
N THR A 71 2.84 3.00 -9.80
CA THR A 71 2.11 1.91 -9.14
C THR A 71 0.71 2.41 -8.83
N VAL A 72 -0.23 1.51 -8.54
CA VAL A 72 -1.63 1.88 -8.34
C VAL A 72 -2.12 1.36 -7.00
N HIS A 73 -2.66 2.26 -6.19
CA HIS A 73 -3.43 1.87 -5.02
C HIS A 73 -4.89 1.63 -5.40
N GLY A 74 -5.38 0.42 -5.15
CA GLY A 74 -6.76 0.01 -5.43
C GLY A 74 -7.76 0.54 -4.41
N LEU A 75 -8.89 -0.17 -4.29
CA LEU A 75 -9.98 0.20 -3.38
C LEU A 75 -9.53 0.06 -1.91
N VAL A 76 -9.56 1.17 -1.18
CA VAL A 76 -9.25 1.20 0.27
C VAL A 76 -10.25 0.36 1.08
N SER A 77 -11.54 0.39 0.72
CA SER A 77 -12.55 -0.45 1.38
C SER A 77 -12.73 -1.81 0.70
N SER A 78 -11.68 -2.37 0.10
CA SER A 78 -11.77 -3.69 -0.53
C SER A 78 -11.77 -4.82 0.49
N ASN A 79 -12.51 -5.87 0.14
CA ASN A 79 -12.82 -7.01 0.98
C ASN A 79 -13.34 -8.19 0.14
N PHE A 80 -12.44 -9.04 -0.35
CA PHE A 80 -12.84 -10.28 -1.06
C PHE A 80 -13.41 -11.37 -0.14
N MET A 81 -13.40 -11.18 1.18
CA MET A 81 -14.02 -12.10 2.13
C MET A 81 -15.55 -11.95 2.21
N ASP A 82 -16.09 -10.78 1.83
CA ASP A 82 -17.53 -10.47 1.92
C ASP A 82 -18.32 -11.06 0.73
N PRO A 83 -19.12 -12.13 0.93
CA PRO A 83 -19.83 -12.78 -0.17
C PRO A 83 -20.91 -11.89 -0.81
N VAL A 84 -21.39 -10.85 -0.13
CA VAL A 84 -22.45 -9.97 -0.66
C VAL A 84 -21.89 -9.05 -1.74
N THR A 85 -20.66 -8.57 -1.56
CA THR A 85 -20.05 -7.57 -2.45
C THR A 85 -18.90 -8.11 -3.29
N GLN A 86 -18.41 -9.33 -3.02
CA GLN A 86 -17.21 -9.90 -3.64
C GLN A 86 -17.19 -9.78 -5.17
N ARG A 87 -18.29 -10.17 -5.86
CA ARG A 87 -18.34 -10.11 -7.33
C ARG A 87 -18.17 -8.69 -7.86
N TYR A 88 -18.83 -7.71 -7.25
CA TYR A 88 -18.72 -6.31 -7.66
C TYR A 88 -17.32 -5.75 -7.44
N GLN A 89 -16.70 -6.14 -6.32
CA GLN A 89 -15.33 -5.75 -6.02
C GLN A 89 -14.34 -6.39 -7.00
N LEU A 90 -14.56 -7.64 -7.38
CA LEU A 90 -13.71 -8.34 -8.34
C LEU A 90 -13.86 -7.75 -9.75
N ASP A 91 -15.08 -7.36 -10.16
CA ASP A 91 -15.29 -6.62 -11.41
C ASP A 91 -14.60 -5.25 -11.39
N ALA A 92 -14.67 -4.54 -10.27
CA ALA A 92 -13.94 -3.28 -10.10
C ALA A 92 -12.43 -3.50 -10.16
N ALA A 93 -11.88 -4.49 -9.44
CA ALA A 93 -10.47 -4.79 -9.44
C ALA A 93 -9.94 -5.15 -10.83
N LYS A 94 -10.70 -5.91 -11.64
CA LYS A 94 -10.34 -6.19 -13.05
C LYS A 94 -10.29 -4.92 -13.90
N ALA A 95 -11.24 -4.00 -13.74
CA ALA A 95 -11.17 -2.70 -14.40
C ALA A 95 -9.95 -1.88 -13.94
N LEU A 96 -9.58 -1.94 -12.66
CA LEU A 96 -8.38 -1.28 -12.14
C LEU A 96 -7.09 -1.92 -12.66
N VAL A 97 -7.06 -3.23 -12.94
CA VAL A 97 -5.95 -3.91 -13.63
C VAL A 97 -5.76 -3.33 -15.05
N GLU A 98 -6.84 -3.19 -15.81
CA GLU A 98 -6.80 -2.59 -17.14
C GLU A 98 -6.32 -1.14 -17.11
N VAL A 99 -6.80 -0.35 -16.13
CA VAL A 99 -6.34 1.03 -15.90
C VAL A 99 -4.85 1.05 -15.54
N SER A 100 -4.39 0.16 -14.65
CA SER A 100 -2.98 0.07 -14.23
C SER A 100 -2.08 -0.20 -15.44
N ASN A 101 -2.43 -1.20 -16.25
CA ASN A 101 -1.70 -1.52 -17.48
C ASN A 101 -1.66 -0.34 -18.46
N SER A 102 -2.76 0.41 -18.60
CA SER A 102 -2.83 1.53 -19.54
C SER A 102 -1.86 2.69 -19.22
N ILE A 103 -1.47 2.85 -17.95
CA ILE A 103 -0.48 3.83 -17.49
C ILE A 103 0.90 3.21 -17.24
N GLY A 104 1.08 1.94 -17.60
CA GLY A 104 2.34 1.21 -17.37
C GLY A 104 2.63 0.85 -15.91
N ALA A 105 1.62 0.85 -15.04
CA ALA A 105 1.76 0.45 -13.65
C ALA A 105 1.74 -1.08 -13.51
N GLY A 106 2.85 -1.66 -13.03
CA GLY A 106 3.00 -3.11 -12.85
C GLY A 106 2.49 -3.66 -11.51
N ILE A 107 2.03 -2.79 -10.61
CA ILE A 107 1.48 -3.15 -9.29
C ILE A 107 0.07 -2.56 -9.15
N LEU A 108 -0.87 -3.37 -8.69
CA LEU A 108 -2.15 -2.96 -8.16
C LEU A 108 -2.25 -3.42 -6.69
N VAL A 109 -2.38 -2.48 -5.76
CA VAL A 109 -2.61 -2.78 -4.35
C VAL A 109 -4.05 -3.23 -4.11
N GLN A 110 -4.21 -4.29 -3.33
CA GLN A 110 -5.48 -4.88 -2.93
C GLN A 110 -5.43 -5.11 -1.42
N HIS A 111 -6.39 -4.58 -0.67
CA HIS A 111 -6.43 -4.79 0.78
C HIS A 111 -6.85 -6.22 1.10
N SER A 112 -6.20 -6.81 2.10
CA SER A 112 -6.71 -8.04 2.73
C SER A 112 -8.07 -7.80 3.36
N GLY A 113 -8.93 -8.81 3.26
CA GLY A 113 -10.33 -8.74 3.64
C GLY A 113 -10.54 -8.69 5.15
N SER A 114 -11.82 -8.62 5.50
CA SER A 114 -12.24 -8.69 6.90
C SER A 114 -13.64 -9.28 7.05
N LEU A 115 -13.94 -9.79 8.24
CA LEU A 115 -15.31 -10.08 8.67
C LEU A 115 -15.69 -9.20 9.84
N ARG A 116 -16.94 -8.76 9.86
CA ARG A 116 -17.53 -8.14 11.05
C ARG A 116 -17.71 -9.19 12.16
N ALA A 117 -17.84 -8.73 13.40
CA ALA A 117 -17.97 -9.59 14.57
C ALA A 117 -19.12 -10.61 14.44
N GLU A 118 -20.23 -10.22 13.81
CA GLU A 118 -21.41 -11.07 13.63
C GLU A 118 -21.18 -12.20 12.62
N ALA A 119 -20.17 -12.06 11.74
CA ALA A 119 -19.87 -12.99 10.67
C ALA A 119 -18.65 -13.89 10.95
N ILE A 120 -17.96 -13.69 12.09
CA ILE A 120 -16.68 -14.37 12.40
C ILE A 120 -16.76 -15.91 12.41
N ALA A 121 -17.96 -16.47 12.61
CA ALA A 121 -18.18 -17.91 12.54
C ALA A 121 -17.82 -18.51 11.17
N ASP A 122 -17.81 -17.71 10.09
CA ASP A 122 -17.46 -18.11 8.72
C ASP A 122 -16.01 -17.77 8.34
N TRP A 123 -15.10 -17.52 9.30
CA TRP A 123 -13.72 -17.11 9.01
C TRP A 123 -13.01 -18.00 7.98
N ALA A 124 -13.11 -19.32 8.11
CA ALA A 124 -12.47 -20.26 7.18
C ALA A 124 -13.08 -20.17 5.76
N GLY A 125 -14.39 -19.99 5.65
CA GLY A 125 -15.06 -19.77 4.37
C GLY A 125 -14.66 -18.44 3.73
N ALA A 126 -14.40 -17.42 4.55
CA ALA A 126 -13.95 -16.12 4.13
C ALA A 126 -12.52 -16.13 3.58
N ASP A 127 -11.59 -16.80 4.26
CA ASP A 127 -10.23 -17.00 3.75
C ASP A 127 -10.22 -17.76 2.42
N MET A 128 -11.06 -18.80 2.28
CA MET A 128 -11.20 -19.52 1.02
C MET A 128 -11.70 -18.61 -0.10
N ARG A 129 -12.74 -17.82 0.16
CA ARG A 129 -13.29 -16.84 -0.80
C ARG A 129 -12.26 -15.83 -1.26
N GLU A 130 -11.45 -15.30 -0.33
CA GLU A 130 -10.38 -14.37 -0.68
C GLU A 130 -9.33 -15.02 -1.58
N ARG A 131 -8.87 -16.22 -1.26
CA ARG A 131 -7.89 -16.96 -2.08
C ARG A 131 -8.42 -17.26 -3.48
N GLU A 132 -9.68 -17.66 -3.61
CA GLU A 132 -10.34 -17.90 -4.90
C GLU A 132 -10.43 -16.62 -5.72
N ALA A 133 -10.86 -15.51 -5.12
CA ALA A 133 -10.95 -14.22 -5.80
C ALA A 133 -9.58 -13.68 -6.22
N LEU A 134 -8.56 -13.81 -5.37
CA LEU A 134 -7.18 -13.46 -5.70
C LEU A 134 -6.64 -14.29 -6.86
N THR A 135 -6.92 -15.60 -6.88
CA THR A 135 -6.54 -16.47 -7.99
C THR A 135 -7.19 -16.03 -9.30
N GLU A 136 -8.51 -15.77 -9.28
CA GLU A 136 -9.24 -15.27 -10.46
C GLU A 136 -8.69 -13.92 -10.95
N LEU A 137 -8.44 -12.98 -10.03
CA LEU A 137 -7.88 -11.68 -10.37
C LEU A 137 -6.47 -11.79 -10.94
N ALA A 138 -5.63 -12.66 -10.37
CA ALA A 138 -4.26 -12.84 -10.79
C ALA A 138 -4.16 -13.50 -12.18
N ASP A 139 -5.02 -14.49 -12.46
CA ASP A 139 -5.13 -15.08 -13.81
C ASP A 139 -5.55 -14.03 -14.85
N PHE A 140 -6.49 -13.15 -14.48
CA PHE A 140 -6.89 -12.03 -15.32
C PHE A 140 -5.77 -11.01 -15.51
N ALA A 141 -5.00 -10.69 -14.46
CA ALA A 141 -3.95 -9.69 -14.48
C ALA A 141 -2.67 -10.12 -15.21
N ARG A 142 -2.40 -11.43 -15.30
CA ARG A 142 -1.23 -12.00 -15.97
C ARG A 142 -0.95 -11.44 -17.38
N PRO A 143 -1.89 -11.45 -18.35
CA PRO A 143 -1.65 -10.88 -19.68
C PRO A 143 -1.44 -9.36 -19.69
N HIS A 144 -1.80 -8.66 -18.60
CA HIS A 144 -1.62 -7.22 -18.45
C HIS A 144 -0.28 -6.86 -17.79
N GLY A 145 0.53 -7.84 -17.38
CA GLY A 145 1.79 -7.58 -16.68
C GLY A 145 1.62 -6.93 -15.31
N VAL A 146 0.41 -6.97 -14.73
CA VAL A 146 0.10 -6.39 -13.41
C VAL A 146 0.21 -7.48 -12.35
N ARG A 147 0.94 -7.22 -11.27
CA ARG A 147 0.93 -8.03 -10.05
C ARG A 147 -0.03 -7.41 -9.04
N ILE A 148 -0.77 -8.27 -8.35
CA ILE A 148 -1.62 -7.89 -7.23
C ILE A 148 -0.77 -7.94 -5.96
N ALA A 149 -0.70 -6.82 -5.26
CA ALA A 149 0.01 -6.71 -3.99
C ALA A 149 -1.01 -6.71 -2.85
N LEU A 150 -1.09 -7.83 -2.11
CA LEU A 150 -2.05 -8.02 -1.02
C LEU A 150 -1.54 -7.37 0.26
N GLU A 151 -2.17 -6.28 0.67
CA GLU A 151 -1.78 -5.47 1.82
C GLU A 151 -2.33 -6.02 3.14
N ASN A 152 -1.47 -6.11 4.15
CA ASN A 152 -1.91 -6.36 5.52
C ASN A 152 -2.65 -5.14 6.09
N ILE A 153 -3.90 -5.32 6.50
CA ILE A 153 -4.68 -4.24 7.13
C ILE A 153 -4.95 -4.59 8.59
N PHE A 154 -5.03 -3.58 9.44
CA PHE A 154 -5.27 -3.72 10.87
C PHE A 154 -6.76 -3.67 11.24
N THR A 155 -7.06 -4.23 12.40
CA THR A 155 -8.40 -4.28 12.97
C THR A 155 -8.87 -2.87 13.35
N THR A 156 -9.99 -2.45 12.77
CA THR A 156 -10.58 -1.11 13.00
C THR A 156 -11.77 -1.14 13.96
N GLU A 157 -12.37 -2.32 14.16
CA GLU A 157 -13.57 -2.52 14.98
C GLU A 157 -13.41 -3.71 15.93
N LEU A 158 -13.97 -3.63 17.14
CA LEU A 158 -13.91 -4.74 18.10
C LEU A 158 -14.63 -5.97 17.56
N GLY A 159 -13.96 -7.13 17.64
CA GLY A 159 -14.50 -8.40 17.17
C GLY A 159 -14.42 -8.61 15.65
N GLN A 160 -13.93 -7.62 14.89
CA GLN A 160 -13.62 -7.81 13.47
C GLN A 160 -12.50 -8.84 13.33
N TYR A 161 -12.66 -9.74 12.36
CA TYR A 161 -11.59 -10.61 11.91
C TYR A 161 -10.84 -9.94 10.76
N ARG A 162 -9.52 -9.95 10.88
CA ARG A 162 -8.56 -9.68 9.81
C ARG A 162 -7.43 -10.69 9.92
N GLN A 163 -6.81 -11.00 8.79
CA GLN A 163 -5.57 -11.76 8.77
C GLN A 163 -4.44 -10.93 9.40
N THR A 164 -3.66 -11.57 10.26
CA THR A 164 -2.34 -11.10 10.70
C THR A 164 -1.37 -11.01 9.52
N PRO A 165 -0.25 -10.27 9.62
CA PRO A 165 0.77 -10.28 8.58
C PRO A 165 1.27 -11.69 8.22
N THR A 166 1.43 -12.59 9.21
CA THR A 166 1.76 -14.00 8.97
C THR A 166 0.68 -14.71 8.14
N GLU A 167 -0.60 -14.54 8.49
CA GLU A 167 -1.71 -15.16 7.76
C GLU A 167 -1.86 -14.60 6.33
N VAL A 168 -1.60 -13.29 6.12
CA VAL A 168 -1.54 -12.70 4.77
C VAL A 168 -0.42 -13.38 3.96
N ALA A 169 0.75 -13.59 4.56
CA ALA A 169 1.85 -14.31 3.91
C ALA A 169 1.47 -15.75 3.56
N GLU A 170 0.75 -16.44 4.44
CA GLU A 170 0.21 -17.77 4.20
C GLU A 170 -0.83 -17.77 3.07
N THR A 171 -1.70 -16.77 3.00
CA THR A 171 -2.66 -16.60 1.91
C THR A 171 -1.93 -16.42 0.56
N VAL A 172 -0.91 -15.57 0.48
CA VAL A 172 -0.10 -15.41 -0.75
C VAL A 172 0.58 -16.73 -1.15
N LYS A 173 1.17 -17.45 -0.19
CA LYS A 173 1.78 -18.78 -0.43
C LYS A 173 0.77 -19.83 -0.86
N ALA A 174 -0.45 -19.79 -0.33
CA ALA A 174 -1.53 -20.73 -0.66
C ALA A 174 -2.11 -20.46 -2.05
N VAL A 175 -2.27 -19.19 -2.45
CA VAL A 175 -2.65 -18.82 -3.81
C VAL A 175 -1.59 -19.26 -4.82
N ASN A 176 -0.30 -19.17 -4.45
CA ASN A 176 0.82 -19.71 -5.22
C ASN A 176 0.80 -19.29 -6.71
N HIS A 177 0.53 -18.01 -6.96
CA HIS A 177 0.45 -17.46 -8.31
C HIS A 177 1.53 -16.38 -8.53
N PRO A 178 2.29 -16.38 -9.63
CA PRO A 178 3.40 -15.43 -9.85
C PRO A 178 2.96 -13.96 -9.93
N ASN A 179 1.68 -13.70 -10.23
CA ASN A 179 1.09 -12.36 -10.20
C ASN A 179 0.50 -11.95 -8.85
N VAL A 180 0.74 -12.70 -7.77
CA VAL A 180 0.32 -12.31 -6.41
C VAL A 180 1.55 -12.23 -5.52
N VAL A 181 1.72 -11.08 -4.86
CA VAL A 181 2.75 -10.84 -3.85
C VAL A 181 2.08 -10.24 -2.62
N ALA A 182 2.77 -10.27 -1.49
CA ALA A 182 2.38 -9.48 -0.33
C ALA A 182 2.81 -8.01 -0.50
N LEU A 183 2.07 -7.12 0.14
CA LEU A 183 2.47 -5.75 0.44
C LEU A 183 2.58 -5.60 1.94
N ILE A 184 3.76 -5.23 2.45
CA ILE A 184 3.93 -4.92 3.87
C ILE A 184 3.68 -3.44 4.09
N ASP A 185 2.56 -3.10 4.73
CA ASP A 185 2.46 -1.83 5.44
C ASP A 185 2.96 -2.07 6.87
N PHE A 186 4.12 -1.47 7.17
CA PHE A 186 4.81 -1.70 8.45
C PHE A 186 4.05 -1.10 9.64
N SER A 187 3.40 0.04 9.46
CA SER A 187 2.65 0.69 10.53
C SER A 187 1.35 -0.07 10.82
N HIS A 188 0.64 -0.52 9.79
CA HIS A 188 -0.54 -1.37 9.93
C HIS A 188 -0.19 -2.70 10.59
N ALA A 189 0.92 -3.33 10.18
CA ALA A 189 1.41 -4.55 10.81
C ALA A 189 1.72 -4.33 12.29
N TYR A 190 2.29 -3.19 12.66
CA TYR A 190 2.61 -2.85 14.04
C TYR A 190 1.36 -2.58 14.89
N ILE A 191 0.38 -1.85 14.35
CA ILE A 191 -0.92 -1.62 14.99
C ILE A 191 -1.65 -2.95 15.20
N GLU A 192 -1.72 -3.79 14.19
CA GLU A 192 -2.41 -5.09 14.26
C GLU A 192 -1.73 -6.03 15.25
N SER A 193 -0.40 -6.09 15.23
CA SER A 193 0.38 -6.90 16.17
C SER A 193 0.15 -6.46 17.60
N THR A 194 0.17 -5.15 17.86
CA THR A 194 -0.12 -4.60 19.19
C THR A 194 -1.55 -4.90 19.62
N PHE A 195 -2.53 -4.74 18.72
CA PHE A 195 -3.94 -5.04 18.99
C PHE A 195 -4.16 -6.51 19.38
N LYS A 196 -3.51 -7.44 18.69
CA LYS A 196 -3.62 -8.89 18.95
C LYS A 196 -2.65 -9.42 20.00
N GLY A 197 -1.75 -8.60 20.53
CA GLY A 197 -0.72 -9.01 21.49
C GLY A 197 0.35 -9.93 20.88
N LEU A 198 0.69 -9.70 19.62
CA LEU A 198 1.68 -10.45 18.83
C LEU A 198 3.03 -9.73 18.79
N ASP A 199 4.07 -10.47 18.43
CA ASP A 199 5.40 -9.91 18.17
C ASP A 199 5.45 -9.32 16.75
N PHE A 200 5.39 -7.99 16.66
CA PHE A 200 5.50 -7.24 15.40
C PHE A 200 6.69 -7.68 14.54
N ARG A 201 7.87 -7.91 15.13
CA ARG A 201 9.08 -8.30 14.38
C ARG A 201 8.94 -9.71 13.82
N ALA A 202 8.29 -10.62 14.55
CA ALA A 202 8.00 -11.97 14.06
C ALA A 202 7.01 -11.95 12.89
N GLU A 203 5.96 -11.14 12.99
CA GLU A 203 4.93 -11.00 11.96
C GLU A 203 5.50 -10.49 10.62
N ILE A 204 6.25 -9.39 10.63
CA ILE A 204 6.86 -8.86 9.39
C ILE A 204 7.95 -9.78 8.84
N ARG A 205 8.66 -10.53 9.69
CA ARG A 205 9.64 -11.53 9.27
C ARG A 205 8.99 -12.69 8.51
N ALA A 206 7.81 -13.12 8.91
CA ALA A 206 7.07 -14.17 8.23
C ALA A 206 6.56 -13.73 6.83
N MET A 207 6.25 -12.44 6.70
CA MET A 207 5.69 -11.83 5.49
C MET A 207 6.73 -11.38 4.46
N ALA A 208 7.90 -10.91 4.92
CA ALA A 208 8.96 -10.38 4.06
C ALA A 208 9.36 -11.27 2.86
N PRO A 209 9.50 -12.61 2.99
CA PRO A 209 9.92 -13.47 1.88
C PRO A 209 8.97 -13.51 0.68
N VAL A 210 7.72 -13.05 0.85
CA VAL A 210 6.72 -13.00 -0.22
C VAL A 210 6.29 -11.57 -0.55
N ALA A 211 6.91 -10.56 0.07
CA ALA A 211 6.59 -9.16 -0.13
C ALA A 211 7.29 -8.60 -1.37
N GLY A 212 6.52 -8.05 -2.30
CA GLY A 212 7.00 -7.44 -3.56
C GLY A 212 6.65 -5.95 -3.70
N HIS A 213 6.05 -5.36 -2.66
CA HIS A 213 5.70 -3.96 -2.55
C HIS A 213 5.66 -3.59 -1.06
N LEU A 214 5.98 -2.35 -0.70
CA LEU A 214 6.11 -1.93 0.70
C LEU A 214 5.46 -0.55 0.89
N HIS A 215 4.74 -0.37 1.99
CA HIS A 215 4.24 0.92 2.46
C HIS A 215 5.01 1.40 3.68
N LEU A 216 5.57 2.61 3.60
CA LEU A 216 6.45 3.19 4.59
C LEU A 216 5.84 4.47 5.15
N HIS A 217 5.44 4.43 6.41
CA HIS A 217 5.08 5.60 7.21
C HIS A 217 5.21 5.25 8.67
N ASP A 218 5.40 6.26 9.50
CA ASP A 218 5.72 6.04 10.90
C ASP A 218 4.49 6.10 11.81
N SER A 219 4.57 5.34 12.90
CA SER A 219 3.58 5.31 13.97
C SER A 219 4.22 4.82 15.28
N PHE A 220 3.38 4.61 16.29
CA PHE A 220 3.80 4.01 17.56
C PHE A 220 3.15 2.66 17.81
N GLY A 221 2.54 2.07 16.77
CA GLY A 221 1.84 0.78 16.85
C GLY A 221 0.61 0.76 17.75
N ARG A 222 0.13 1.91 18.24
CA ARG A 222 -0.99 1.95 19.20
C ARG A 222 -2.34 1.97 18.47
N PRO A 223 -3.24 1.01 18.71
CA PRO A 223 -4.57 1.02 18.10
C PRO A 223 -5.40 2.23 18.53
N GLN A 224 -6.34 2.67 17.68
CA GLN A 224 -7.21 3.82 17.97
C GLN A 224 -8.04 3.63 19.25
N GLY A 225 -8.52 2.41 19.49
CA GLY A 225 -9.40 2.08 20.62
C GLY A 225 -10.64 2.98 20.68
N PHE A 226 -10.93 3.55 21.85
CA PHE A 226 -12.05 4.46 22.05
C PHE A 226 -11.67 5.94 22.00
N TYR A 227 -10.39 6.26 21.81
CA TYR A 227 -9.92 7.64 21.82
C TYR A 227 -10.50 8.40 20.63
N LYS A 228 -11.02 9.60 20.87
CA LYS A 228 -11.55 10.50 19.83
C LYS A 228 -10.88 11.85 19.99
N ALA A 229 -9.87 12.08 19.17
CA ALA A 229 -9.18 13.36 19.11
C ALA A 229 -10.13 14.50 18.71
N PHE A 230 -9.97 15.68 19.29
CA PHE A 230 -10.68 16.88 18.83
C PHE A 230 -10.01 17.46 17.58
N HIS A 231 -8.68 17.48 17.58
CA HIS A 231 -7.86 17.78 16.40
C HIS A 231 -7.05 16.55 15.98
N PRO A 232 -6.89 16.25 14.67
CA PRO A 232 -6.06 15.14 14.21
C PRO A 232 -4.63 15.10 14.79
N GLN A 233 -4.07 16.27 15.14
CA GLN A 233 -2.76 16.41 15.77
C GLN A 233 -2.68 15.77 17.15
N GLU A 234 -3.80 15.63 17.88
CA GLU A 234 -3.79 14.98 19.19
C GLU A 234 -3.51 13.48 19.07
N ASN A 235 -3.99 12.82 18.01
CA ASN A 235 -3.59 11.43 17.73
C ASN A 235 -2.07 11.33 17.54
N THR A 236 -1.46 12.28 16.84
CA THR A 236 0.00 12.35 16.68
C THR A 236 0.71 12.57 18.01
N ALA A 237 0.24 13.53 18.82
CA ALA A 237 0.81 13.82 20.13
C ALA A 237 0.73 12.63 21.09
N MET A 238 -0.34 11.84 21.00
CA MET A 238 -0.57 10.65 21.81
C MET A 238 0.04 9.37 21.22
N GLY A 239 0.47 9.42 19.95
CA GLY A 239 0.93 8.27 19.20
C GLY A 239 -0.14 7.21 18.93
N ILE A 240 -1.40 7.60 18.75
CA ILE A 240 -2.56 6.69 18.66
C ILE A 240 -3.12 6.66 17.24
N GLY A 241 -3.31 5.46 16.71
CA GLY A 241 -3.98 5.19 15.43
C GLY A 241 -3.01 5.13 14.24
N ASP A 242 -3.60 5.12 13.06
CA ASP A 242 -2.89 5.13 11.79
C ASP A 242 -2.48 6.57 11.43
N LEU A 243 -1.22 6.93 11.67
CA LEU A 243 -0.79 8.33 11.76
C LEU A 243 -0.22 8.91 10.46
N HIS A 244 0.25 8.05 9.54
CA HIS A 244 0.84 8.41 8.25
C HIS A 244 1.96 9.45 8.42
N MET A 245 2.83 9.26 9.43
CA MET A 245 3.86 10.25 9.80
C MET A 245 5.12 10.12 8.94
N PRO A 246 5.90 11.22 8.82
CA PRO A 246 7.25 11.18 8.27
C PRO A 246 8.12 10.11 8.93
N LEU A 247 9.02 9.51 8.14
CA LEU A 247 9.92 8.47 8.64
C LEU A 247 10.87 9.05 9.71
N GLY A 248 10.90 8.43 10.89
CA GLY A 248 11.70 8.83 12.04
C GLY A 248 10.93 9.65 13.09
N TRP A 249 9.64 9.90 12.89
CA TRP A 249 8.80 10.57 13.90
C TRP A 249 8.16 9.59 14.90
N GLY A 250 8.03 8.32 14.52
CA GLY A 250 7.48 7.27 15.37
C GLY A 250 8.59 6.46 16.05
N ASP A 251 8.25 5.24 16.46
CA ASP A 251 9.20 4.31 17.11
C ASP A 251 9.43 3.01 16.33
N ILE A 252 9.05 2.97 15.05
CA ILE A 252 9.39 1.86 14.16
C ILE A 252 10.92 1.82 13.97
N ALA A 253 11.53 0.69 14.35
CA ALA A 253 12.98 0.47 14.29
C ALA A 253 13.47 0.21 12.84
N TRP A 254 13.30 1.19 11.95
CA TRP A 254 13.53 1.08 10.51
C TRP A 254 14.89 0.48 10.12
N ASP A 255 15.99 0.96 10.71
CA ASP A 255 17.34 0.46 10.39
C ASP A 255 17.47 -1.03 10.71
N GLU A 256 16.97 -1.45 11.88
CA GLU A 256 17.01 -2.85 12.30
C GLU A 256 16.10 -3.71 11.44
N ILE A 257 14.94 -3.19 11.00
CA ILE A 257 14.03 -3.91 10.09
C ILE A 257 14.73 -4.15 8.75
N PHE A 258 15.26 -3.10 8.12
CA PHE A 258 15.84 -3.19 6.78
C PHE A 258 17.21 -3.87 6.76
N ALA A 259 17.93 -3.90 7.89
CA ALA A 259 19.15 -4.70 8.04
C ALA A 259 18.85 -6.21 8.18
N GLU A 260 17.68 -6.57 8.71
CA GLU A 260 17.30 -7.96 8.97
C GLU A 260 16.54 -8.60 7.80
N LEU A 261 15.56 -7.87 7.23
CA LEU A 261 14.60 -8.43 6.29
C LEU A 261 15.12 -8.42 4.85
N SER A 262 14.66 -9.40 4.08
CA SER A 262 14.86 -9.45 2.63
C SER A 262 13.51 -9.61 1.96
N PHE A 263 13.28 -8.83 0.90
CA PHE A 263 12.04 -8.79 0.13
C PHE A 263 12.22 -9.44 -1.24
N LEU A 264 11.15 -9.63 -2.00
CA LEU A 264 11.23 -10.16 -3.36
C LEU A 264 12.00 -9.20 -4.30
N PRO A 265 12.63 -9.70 -5.37
CA PRO A 265 13.20 -8.85 -6.42
C PRO A 265 12.17 -7.88 -7.00
N ASP A 266 12.66 -6.75 -7.51
CA ASP A 266 11.86 -5.69 -8.13
C ASP A 266 10.79 -5.13 -7.17
N THR A 267 11.12 -5.06 -5.88
CA THR A 267 10.25 -4.46 -4.86
C THR A 267 10.27 -2.94 -4.98
N VAL A 268 9.11 -2.31 -4.82
CA VAL A 268 8.98 -0.86 -4.74
C VAL A 268 8.54 -0.47 -3.33
N ALA A 269 9.13 0.61 -2.81
CA ALA A 269 8.85 1.14 -1.48
C ALA A 269 8.12 2.48 -1.58
N MET A 270 6.84 2.52 -1.24
CA MET A 270 6.00 3.70 -1.35
C MET A 270 5.74 4.28 0.03
N MET A 271 5.99 5.58 0.19
CA MET A 271 5.75 6.25 1.45
C MET A 271 4.33 6.78 1.50
N GLU A 272 3.58 6.38 2.52
CA GLU A 272 2.22 6.89 2.78
C GLU A 272 2.27 8.04 3.79
N ILE A 273 2.84 9.17 3.35
CA ILE A 273 2.98 10.35 4.20
C ILE A 273 1.75 11.25 4.03
N GLY A 274 1.01 11.46 5.13
CA GLY A 274 -0.20 12.25 5.11
C GLY A 274 0.05 13.67 4.58
N ARG A 275 -0.90 14.22 3.81
CA ARG A 275 -0.77 15.53 3.13
C ARG A 275 -0.36 16.70 4.03
N ARG A 276 -0.74 16.63 5.31
CA ARG A 276 -0.34 17.62 6.33
C ARG A 276 1.17 17.68 6.59
N TYR A 277 1.92 16.69 6.11
CA TYR A 277 3.36 16.52 6.27
C TYR A 277 4.13 16.66 4.95
N ARG A 278 3.54 17.31 3.93
CA ARG A 278 4.22 17.55 2.63
C ARG A 278 5.57 18.26 2.79
N ARG A 279 5.69 19.14 3.78
CA ARG A 279 6.94 19.86 4.06
C ARG A 279 8.06 18.91 4.48
N GLU A 280 7.72 17.79 5.11
CA GLU A 280 8.64 16.78 5.64
C GLU A 280 8.91 15.62 4.65
N GLN A 281 8.28 15.63 3.47
CA GLN A 281 8.52 14.63 2.42
C GLN A 281 9.98 14.58 1.95
N PRO A 282 10.73 15.69 1.73
CA PRO A 282 12.12 15.61 1.28
C PRO A 282 13.03 14.82 2.24
N GLU A 283 12.85 14.98 3.55
CA GLU A 283 13.60 14.23 4.57
C GLU A 283 13.19 12.76 4.56
N SER A 284 11.89 12.47 4.44
CA SER A 284 11.39 11.09 4.34
C SER A 284 11.91 10.37 3.09
N LEU A 285 11.98 11.07 1.95
CA LEU A 285 12.53 10.52 0.70
C LEU A 285 14.01 10.17 0.85
N THR A 286 14.79 11.06 1.45
CA THR A 286 16.21 10.80 1.75
C THR A 286 16.35 9.56 2.65
N ARG A 287 15.51 9.48 3.69
CA ARG A 287 15.51 8.34 4.61
C ARG A 287 15.12 7.03 3.92
N ALA A 288 14.09 7.04 3.08
CA ALA A 288 13.65 5.87 2.34
C ALA A 288 14.70 5.38 1.34
N LYS A 289 15.38 6.30 0.62
CA LYS A 289 16.50 5.95 -0.28
C LYS A 289 17.64 5.27 0.48
N ALA A 290 18.00 5.77 1.66
CA ALA A 290 19.01 5.15 2.51
C ALA A 290 18.59 3.74 2.98
N LEU A 291 17.35 3.57 3.46
CA LEU A 291 16.82 2.26 3.86
C LEU A 291 16.78 1.27 2.69
N ALA A 292 16.42 1.74 1.50
CA ALA A 292 16.37 0.94 0.29
C ALA A 292 17.76 0.65 -0.31
N GLY A 293 18.82 1.30 0.16
CA GLY A 293 20.17 1.20 -0.42
C GLY A 293 20.26 1.81 -1.82
N LEU A 294 19.44 2.83 -2.10
CA LEU A 294 19.33 3.54 -3.38
C LEU A 294 20.08 4.89 -3.38
N ASP A 295 20.79 5.20 -2.30
CA ASP A 295 21.63 6.39 -2.26
C ASP A 295 22.65 6.35 -3.40
N ALA A 296 22.80 7.47 -4.11
CA ALA A 296 23.90 7.62 -5.05
C ALA A 296 25.20 7.37 -4.27
N ALA A 297 26.10 6.54 -4.83
CA ALA A 297 27.47 6.50 -4.34
C ALA A 297 27.96 7.95 -4.21
N PRO A 298 28.59 8.35 -3.09
CA PRO A 298 29.05 9.71 -2.93
C PRO A 298 29.91 10.05 -4.15
N GLU A 299 29.58 11.14 -4.84
CA GLU A 299 30.43 11.67 -5.91
C GLU A 299 31.85 11.71 -5.36
N ALA A 300 32.73 10.91 -5.95
CA ALA A 300 34.14 10.94 -5.62
C ALA A 300 34.56 12.39 -5.79
N VAL A 301 34.86 13.05 -4.67
CA VAL A 301 35.42 14.40 -4.65
C VAL A 301 36.59 14.37 -5.63
N ALA A 302 36.42 15.05 -6.76
CA ALA A 302 37.48 15.25 -7.71
C ALA A 302 38.59 16.00 -6.95
N ALA A 303 39.63 15.26 -6.57
CA ALA A 303 40.85 15.84 -6.07
C ALA A 303 41.53 16.53 -7.26
N GLU A 304 41.44 17.86 -7.31
CA GLU A 304 42.47 18.70 -7.92
C GLU A 304 43.72 18.76 -7.04
#